data_AF-A0A532EE45-F1
#
_entry.id   AF-A0A532EE45-F1
#
_cell.length_a   1.000
_cell.length_b   1.000
_cell.length_c   1.000
_cell.angle_alpha   90.00
_cell.angle_beta   90.00
_cell.angle_gamma   90.00
#
_symmetry.space_group_name_H-M   'P 1'
#
loop_
_entity.id
_entity.type
_entity.pdbx_description
1 polymer ?
#
loop_
_entity_poly.entity_id
_entity_poly.type
_entity_poly.pdbx_seq_one_letter_code
_entity_poly.pdbx_strand_id
1 'polypeptide(L)'
;MRPANYPTGVPGRGSYVFTTPGGESLGVLHLMGRAFMPTIDCPFQVAKREIERLKTQVSAIVVDMHAEATSEKMAMGHYLDGLVTVVAGTHTHVQTADEQILPKGTAYITDIGMTGPLHSVIGIKKELAIEKFLTGMPRRFEVASGPVVFCAVLMELDATLGKALSIERIRVVD
;
A
#
# COMPACT_ATOMS: atom_id res chain seq x y z
N MET A 1 -8.47 10.05 -3.03
CA MET A 1 -7.25 9.60 -3.75
C MET A 1 -7.60 8.33 -4.52
N ARG A 2 -6.90 8.02 -5.61
CA ARG A 2 -7.06 6.78 -6.41
C ARG A 2 -5.70 6.35 -6.98
N PRO A 3 -5.54 5.14 -7.55
CA PRO A 3 -4.27 4.77 -8.19
C PRO A 3 -3.86 5.74 -9.30
N ALA A 4 -2.61 6.21 -9.27
CA ALA A 4 -2.06 7.20 -10.18
C ALA A 4 -2.00 6.70 -11.63
N ASN A 5 -1.85 5.39 -11.81
CA ASN A 5 -1.71 4.70 -13.09
C ASN A 5 -3.04 4.21 -13.70
N TYR A 6 -4.17 4.78 -13.29
CA TYR A 6 -5.39 4.74 -14.11
C TYR A 6 -5.21 5.60 -15.37
N PRO A 7 -5.87 5.24 -16.49
CA PRO A 7 -5.83 6.01 -17.72
C PRO A 7 -6.27 7.47 -17.52
N THR A 8 -5.87 8.33 -18.46
CA THR A 8 -6.26 9.74 -18.47
C THR A 8 -7.78 9.89 -18.53
N GLY A 9 -8.32 10.87 -17.79
CA GLY A 9 -9.76 11.16 -17.74
C GLY A 9 -10.51 10.53 -16.56
N VAL A 10 -9.87 9.65 -15.78
CA VAL A 10 -10.47 9.08 -14.56
C VAL A 10 -10.53 10.14 -13.44
N PRO A 11 -11.70 10.35 -12.79
CA PRO A 11 -11.85 11.32 -11.71
C PRO A 11 -10.89 11.11 -10.53
N GLY A 12 -10.56 12.20 -9.84
CA GLY A 12 -9.70 12.18 -8.67
C GLY A 12 -8.20 12.20 -8.98
N ARG A 13 -7.38 12.27 -7.92
CA ARG A 13 -5.92 12.44 -8.01
C ARG A 13 -5.18 11.19 -7.53
N GLY A 14 -4.06 10.91 -8.22
CA GLY A 14 -3.12 9.83 -7.93
C GLY A 14 -2.20 10.08 -6.74
N SER A 15 -1.93 11.36 -6.49
CA SER A 15 -0.99 11.81 -5.48
C SER A 15 -1.48 13.10 -4.82
N TYR A 16 -1.00 13.36 -3.61
CA TYR A 16 -1.34 14.54 -2.82
C TYR A 16 -0.14 14.98 -1.97
N VAL A 17 -0.01 16.28 -1.74
CA VAL A 17 0.95 16.84 -0.76
C VAL A 17 0.12 17.42 0.37
N PHE A 18 0.43 17.05 1.60
CA PHE A 18 -0.19 17.64 2.79
C PHE A 18 0.86 18.14 3.75
N THR A 19 0.49 19.14 4.54
CA THR A 19 1.32 19.68 5.63
C THR A 19 0.76 19.17 6.95
N THR A 20 1.62 18.62 7.79
CA THR A 20 1.28 18.16 9.13
C THR A 20 0.94 19.36 10.05
N PRO A 21 0.28 19.14 11.19
CA PRO A 21 0.15 20.17 12.22
C PRO A 21 1.50 20.69 12.74
N GLY A 22 2.58 19.92 12.62
CA GLY A 22 3.95 20.30 12.97
C GLY A 22 4.66 21.16 11.92
N GLY A 23 4.08 21.32 10.72
CA GLY A 23 4.63 22.13 9.63
C GLY A 23 5.46 21.35 8.62
N GLU A 24 5.74 20.07 8.85
CA GLU A 24 6.39 19.20 7.86
C GLU A 24 5.45 18.92 6.69
N SER A 25 6.00 18.77 5.49
CA SER A 25 5.22 18.45 4.29
C SER A 25 5.52 17.05 3.78
N LEU A 26 4.48 16.29 3.46
CA LEU A 26 4.55 14.90 3.04
C LEU A 26 3.81 14.68 1.72
N GLY A 27 4.46 14.00 0.78
CA GLY A 27 3.84 13.52 -0.44
C GLY A 27 3.29 12.12 -0.24
N VAL A 28 2.09 11.86 -0.75
CA VAL A 28 1.51 10.51 -0.83
C VAL A 28 1.22 10.20 -2.29
N LEU A 29 1.62 9.02 -2.72
CA LEU A 29 1.37 8.48 -4.05
C LEU A 29 0.70 7.11 -3.91
N HIS A 30 -0.45 6.93 -4.56
CA HIS A 30 -1.12 5.64 -4.64
C HIS A 30 -0.88 5.02 -6.02
N LEU A 31 -0.49 3.76 -6.08
CA LEU A 31 -0.29 2.98 -7.31
C LEU A 31 -1.07 1.67 -7.23
N MET A 32 -1.41 1.10 -8.39
CA MET A 32 -1.99 -0.23 -8.49
C MET A 32 -1.12 -1.14 -9.35
N GLY A 33 -0.87 -2.36 -8.85
CA GLY A 33 -0.17 -3.41 -9.59
C GLY A 33 -0.99 -3.95 -10.76
N ARG A 34 -0.37 -4.81 -11.57
CA ARG A 34 -1.00 -5.41 -12.75
C ARG A 34 -0.92 -6.93 -12.76
N ALA A 35 0.00 -7.53 -12.01
CA ALA A 35 0.07 -8.97 -11.89
C ALA A 35 -1.14 -9.48 -11.10
N PHE A 36 -1.96 -10.35 -11.72
CA PHE A 36 -3.23 -10.85 -11.18
C PHE A 36 -4.31 -9.78 -10.92
N MET A 37 -4.17 -8.61 -11.54
CA MET A 37 -5.05 -7.46 -11.40
C MET A 37 -5.42 -6.87 -12.77
N PRO A 38 -6.38 -5.94 -12.87
CA PRO A 38 -6.69 -5.29 -14.14
C PRO A 38 -5.45 -4.68 -14.80
N THR A 39 -5.29 -4.92 -16.11
CA THR A 39 -4.22 -4.31 -16.90
C THR A 39 -4.51 -2.83 -17.15
N ILE A 40 -3.82 -1.98 -16.40
CA ILE A 40 -3.81 -0.51 -16.54
C ILE A 40 -2.39 -0.01 -16.91
N ASP A 41 -2.15 1.29 -16.85
CA ASP A 41 -0.84 1.87 -17.19
C ASP A 41 0.26 1.32 -16.28
N CYS A 42 1.50 1.30 -16.79
CA CYS A 42 2.64 0.74 -16.07
C CYS A 42 2.89 1.50 -14.75
N PRO A 43 2.77 0.86 -13.58
CA PRO A 43 2.94 1.54 -12.30
C PRO A 43 4.37 2.08 -12.12
N PHE A 44 5.39 1.40 -12.65
CA PHE A 44 6.79 1.82 -12.55
C PHE A 44 7.08 3.13 -13.30
N GLN A 45 6.54 3.28 -14.52
CA GLN A 45 6.73 4.50 -15.32
C GLN A 45 5.94 5.67 -14.72
N VAL A 46 4.71 5.41 -14.28
CA VAL A 46 3.88 6.42 -13.61
C VAL A 46 4.50 6.85 -12.29
N ALA A 47 5.02 5.91 -11.48
CA ALA A 47 5.69 6.21 -10.23
C ALA A 47 6.84 7.19 -10.44
N LYS A 48 7.74 6.90 -11.38
CA LYS A 48 8.90 7.77 -11.66
C LYS A 48 8.47 9.21 -11.99
N ARG A 49 7.51 9.37 -12.91
CA ARG A 49 6.99 10.69 -13.31
C ARG A 49 6.34 11.43 -12.14
N GLU A 50 5.51 10.75 -11.35
CA GLU A 50 4.84 11.37 -10.21
C GLU A 50 5.83 11.75 -9.10
N ILE A 51 6.84 10.92 -8.85
CA ILE A 51 7.88 11.19 -7.85
C ILE A 51 8.71 12.40 -8.27
N GLU A 52 9.11 12.51 -9.54
CA GLU A 52 9.81 13.70 -10.06
C GLU A 52 8.99 14.99 -9.81
N ARG A 53 7.67 14.92 -10.01
CA ARG A 53 6.76 16.05 -9.75
C ARG A 53 6.59 16.34 -8.25
N LEU A 54 6.53 15.32 -7.40
CA LEU A 54 6.38 15.48 -5.95
C LEU A 54 7.66 16.03 -5.31
N LYS A 55 8.84 15.63 -5.79
CA LYS A 55 10.14 16.09 -5.28
C LYS A 55 10.40 17.59 -5.45
N THR A 56 9.63 18.28 -6.30
CA THR A 56 9.70 19.75 -6.39
C THR A 56 8.99 20.45 -5.22
N GLN A 57 8.22 19.70 -4.41
CA GLN A 57 7.40 20.22 -3.32
C GLN A 57 7.79 19.64 -1.96
N VAL A 58 8.23 18.38 -1.91
CA VAL A 58 8.54 17.66 -0.66
C VAL A 58 9.74 16.75 -0.82
N SER A 59 10.51 16.57 0.26
CA SER A 59 11.56 15.55 0.31
C SER A 59 10.99 14.19 0.69
N ALA A 60 10.00 14.15 1.59
CA ALA A 60 9.41 12.91 2.08
C ALA A 60 8.19 12.47 1.26
N ILE A 61 8.24 11.24 0.77
CA ILE A 61 7.22 10.65 -0.09
C ILE A 61 6.88 9.24 0.40
N VAL A 62 5.59 8.99 0.62
CA VAL A 62 5.02 7.67 0.93
C VAL A 62 4.30 7.12 -0.30
N VAL A 63 4.63 5.89 -0.67
CA VAL A 63 4.00 5.18 -1.77
C VAL A 63 3.16 4.02 -1.22
N ASP A 64 1.87 4.04 -1.51
CA ASP A 64 0.96 2.89 -1.35
C ASP A 64 0.96 2.09 -2.66
N MET A 65 1.51 0.88 -2.63
CA MET A 65 1.53 -0.05 -3.76
C MET A 65 0.43 -1.11 -3.59
N HIS A 66 -0.76 -0.81 -4.10
CA HIS A 66 -1.92 -1.70 -4.04
C HIS A 66 -1.79 -2.81 -5.09
N ALA A 67 -1.30 -3.99 -4.72
CA ALA A 67 -0.94 -5.04 -5.66
C ALA A 67 -1.17 -6.45 -5.12
N GLU A 68 -1.36 -7.43 -5.99
CA GLU A 68 -1.49 -8.85 -5.59
C GLU A 68 -0.13 -9.55 -5.51
N ALA A 69 0.67 -9.49 -6.59
CA ALA A 69 1.92 -10.24 -6.66
C ALA A 69 3.00 -9.63 -5.76
N THR A 70 3.54 -10.45 -4.85
CA THR A 70 4.67 -10.08 -3.99
C THR A 70 5.90 -9.65 -4.80
N SER A 71 6.17 -10.32 -5.92
CA SER A 71 7.27 -9.95 -6.83
C SER A 71 7.13 -8.54 -7.41
N GLU A 72 5.91 -8.11 -7.76
CA GLU A 72 5.67 -6.76 -8.29
C GLU A 72 5.86 -5.70 -7.19
N LYS A 73 5.47 -6.01 -5.95
CA LYS A 73 5.67 -5.14 -4.79
C LYS A 73 7.14 -5.01 -4.41
N MET A 74 7.88 -6.11 -4.32
CA MET A 74 9.32 -6.10 -4.01
C MET A 74 10.09 -5.37 -5.11
N ALA A 75 9.76 -5.62 -6.38
CA ALA A 75 10.34 -4.89 -7.50
C ALA A 75 10.09 -3.38 -7.39
N MET A 76 8.87 -2.95 -7.02
CA MET A 76 8.58 -1.53 -6.79
C MET A 76 9.41 -0.95 -5.64
N GLY A 77 9.51 -1.67 -4.52
CA GLY A 77 10.34 -1.27 -3.38
C GLY A 77 11.79 -1.01 -3.79
N HIS A 78 12.42 -1.96 -4.46
CA HIS A 78 13.80 -1.81 -4.95
C HIS A 78 13.96 -0.78 -6.06
N TYR A 79 12.97 -0.64 -6.94
CA TYR A 79 12.98 0.36 -8.01
C TYR A 79 12.95 1.79 -7.48
N LEU A 80 12.29 2.01 -6.34
CA LEU A 80 12.14 3.31 -5.70
C LEU A 80 13.07 3.54 -4.51
N ASP A 81 13.95 2.58 -4.18
CA ASP A 81 14.88 2.69 -3.06
C ASP A 81 15.81 3.91 -3.22
N GLY A 82 15.80 4.79 -2.21
CA GLY A 82 16.47 6.09 -2.18
C GLY A 82 15.78 7.19 -2.98
N LEU A 83 14.70 6.89 -3.70
CA LEU A 83 13.89 7.89 -4.40
C LEU A 83 12.69 8.34 -3.58
N VAL A 84 12.19 7.50 -2.68
CA VAL A 84 11.07 7.81 -1.79
C VAL A 84 11.40 7.40 -0.36
N THR A 85 10.59 7.85 0.58
CA THR A 85 10.79 7.57 2.00
C THR A 85 10.21 6.21 2.39
N VAL A 86 9.04 5.88 1.82
CA VAL A 86 8.32 4.63 2.14
C VAL A 86 7.72 4.04 0.86
N VAL A 87 7.83 2.72 0.71
CA VAL A 87 7.00 1.91 -0.19
C VAL A 87 6.30 0.84 0.63
N ALA A 88 5.00 0.99 0.86
CA ALA A 88 4.22 0.02 1.60
C ALA A 88 3.17 -0.62 0.69
N GLY A 89 3.13 -1.95 0.66
CA GLY A 89 2.12 -2.67 -0.08
C GLY A 89 0.80 -2.79 0.66
N THR A 90 -0.28 -2.90 -0.11
CA THR A 90 -1.63 -3.22 0.36
C THR A 90 -2.28 -4.22 -0.60
N HIS A 91 -3.58 -4.53 -0.42
CA HIS A 91 -4.45 -5.42 -1.24
C HIS A 91 -4.69 -6.83 -0.68
N THR A 92 -3.65 -7.53 -0.22
CA THR A 92 -3.78 -8.98 0.06
C THR A 92 -4.44 -9.28 1.40
N HIS A 93 -4.62 -8.25 2.24
CA HIS A 93 -5.26 -8.30 3.56
C HIS A 93 -4.54 -9.15 4.62
N VAL A 94 -3.38 -9.72 4.31
CA VAL A 94 -2.55 -10.47 5.26
C VAL A 94 -1.26 -9.70 5.49
N GLN A 95 -1.03 -9.25 6.72
CA GLN A 95 0.17 -8.49 7.07
C GLN A 95 1.41 -9.40 6.93
N THR A 96 2.42 -8.92 6.21
CA THR A 96 3.70 -9.62 6.06
C THR A 96 4.66 -9.28 7.21
N ALA A 97 5.75 -10.04 7.36
CA ALA A 97 6.77 -9.85 8.40
C ALA A 97 8.15 -9.52 7.81
N ASP A 98 8.15 -8.75 6.72
CA ASP A 98 9.33 -8.39 5.93
C ASP A 98 9.62 -6.88 5.97
N GLU A 99 9.08 -6.18 6.98
CA GLU A 99 9.34 -4.78 7.22
C GLU A 99 10.83 -4.53 7.41
N GLN A 100 11.37 -3.57 6.66
CA GLN A 100 12.79 -3.25 6.69
C GLN A 100 13.04 -1.85 6.13
N ILE A 101 14.24 -1.34 6.38
CA ILE A 101 14.78 -0.20 5.65
C ILE A 101 15.72 -0.76 4.57
N LEU A 102 15.41 -0.47 3.31
CA LEU A 102 16.21 -0.90 2.16
C LEU A 102 17.57 -0.19 2.13
N PRO A 103 18.57 -0.71 1.37
CA PRO A 103 19.95 -0.23 1.43
C PRO A 103 20.15 1.27 1.20
N LYS A 104 19.25 1.96 0.48
CA LYS A 104 19.34 3.42 0.23
C LYS A 104 18.41 4.25 1.11
N GLY A 105 17.80 3.66 2.14
CA GLY A 105 17.07 4.37 3.19
C GLY A 105 15.56 4.47 3.01
N THR A 106 14.97 3.71 2.08
CA THR A 106 13.52 3.62 1.92
C THR A 106 12.95 2.54 2.85
N ALA A 107 11.95 2.88 3.68
CA ALA A 107 11.21 1.87 4.42
C ALA A 107 10.30 1.06 3.49
N TYR A 108 10.21 -0.24 3.73
CA TYR A 108 9.50 -1.18 2.89
C TYR A 108 8.74 -2.23 3.70
N ILE A 109 7.56 -2.61 3.22
CA ILE A 109 6.81 -3.80 3.66
C ILE A 109 5.97 -4.32 2.49
N THR A 110 5.91 -5.65 2.31
CA THR A 110 5.13 -6.26 1.21
C THR A 110 3.62 -6.08 1.40
N ASP A 111 3.06 -6.20 2.60
CA ASP A 111 1.66 -5.87 2.83
C ASP A 111 1.43 -5.42 4.28
N ILE A 112 0.80 -4.25 4.45
CA ILE A 112 0.43 -3.73 5.77
C ILE A 112 -0.65 -4.63 6.41
N GLY A 113 -1.41 -5.38 5.62
CA GLY A 113 -2.53 -6.19 6.06
C GLY A 113 -3.86 -5.43 6.07
N MET A 114 -4.86 -6.02 6.72
CA MET A 114 -6.22 -5.49 6.80
C MET A 114 -6.54 -5.00 8.21
N THR A 115 -7.36 -3.94 8.28
CA THR A 115 -8.16 -3.64 9.46
C THR A 115 -9.59 -4.11 9.24
N GLY A 116 -10.06 -5.11 9.99
CA GLY A 116 -11.35 -5.75 9.73
C GLY A 116 -11.56 -7.06 10.48
N PRO A 117 -12.59 -7.85 10.10
CA PRO A 117 -12.98 -9.06 10.82
C PRO A 117 -11.87 -10.12 10.87
N LEU A 118 -11.47 -10.54 12.07
CA LEU A 118 -10.38 -11.50 12.29
C LEU A 118 -10.75 -12.91 11.83
N HIS A 119 -11.94 -13.39 12.22
CA HIS A 119 -12.39 -14.74 11.92
C HIS A 119 -13.15 -14.81 10.58
N SER A 120 -12.48 -14.36 9.53
CA SER A 120 -13.02 -14.24 8.18
C SER A 120 -12.06 -14.82 7.13
N VAL A 121 -12.50 -14.88 5.88
CA VAL A 121 -11.59 -15.09 4.74
C VAL A 121 -11.43 -13.73 4.09
N ILE A 122 -10.30 -13.04 4.33
CA ILE A 122 -9.98 -11.76 3.67
C ILE A 122 -11.06 -10.68 3.92
N GLY A 123 -11.77 -10.74 5.06
CA GLY A 123 -12.82 -9.79 5.46
C GLY A 123 -14.25 -10.24 5.16
N ILE A 124 -14.46 -11.32 4.40
CA ILE A 124 -15.78 -11.84 4.06
C ILE A 124 -16.17 -13.07 4.90
N LYS A 125 -17.48 -13.32 5.04
CA LYS A 125 -17.99 -14.52 5.74
C LYS A 125 -17.34 -15.78 5.17
N LYS A 126 -16.70 -16.55 6.06
CA LYS A 126 -15.88 -17.71 5.69
C LYS A 126 -16.69 -18.78 4.95
N GLU A 127 -17.95 -18.96 5.31
CA GLU A 127 -18.85 -19.95 4.69
C GLU A 127 -19.07 -19.64 3.20
N LEU A 128 -19.25 -18.36 2.85
CA LEU A 128 -19.45 -17.94 1.46
C LEU A 128 -18.20 -18.13 0.61
N ALA A 129 -17.02 -17.87 1.19
CA ALA A 129 -15.75 -18.10 0.53
C ALA A 129 -15.51 -19.61 0.31
N ILE A 130 -15.68 -20.42 1.37
CA ILE A 130 -15.51 -21.87 1.33
C ILE A 130 -16.45 -22.50 0.31
N GLU A 131 -17.73 -22.12 0.32
CA GLU A 131 -18.72 -22.66 -0.62
C GLU A 131 -18.39 -22.28 -2.07
N LYS A 132 -17.93 -21.05 -2.33
CA LYS A 132 -17.45 -20.64 -3.66
C LYS A 132 -16.30 -21.52 -4.14
N PHE A 133 -15.33 -21.85 -3.27
CA PHE A 133 -14.22 -22.72 -3.64
C PHE A 133 -14.64 -24.19 -3.83
N LEU A 134 -15.59 -24.69 -3.03
CA LEU A 134 -16.09 -26.06 -3.14
C LEU A 134 -16.96 -26.28 -4.38
N THR A 135 -17.77 -25.29 -4.75
CA THR A 135 -18.81 -25.45 -5.78
C THR A 135 -18.48 -24.76 -7.10
N GLY A 136 -17.54 -23.82 -7.09
CA GLY A 136 -17.27 -22.93 -8.23
C GLY A 136 -18.40 -21.92 -8.51
N MET A 137 -19.51 -21.97 -7.76
CA MET A 137 -20.66 -21.12 -8.01
C MET A 137 -20.42 -19.70 -7.46
N PRO A 138 -20.87 -18.66 -8.17
CA PRO A 138 -20.77 -17.30 -7.67
C PRO A 138 -21.58 -17.14 -6.37
N ARG A 139 -21.02 -16.37 -5.45
CA ARG A 139 -21.64 -15.96 -4.20
C ARG A 139 -21.52 -14.46 -4.05
N ARG A 140 -22.57 -13.83 -3.55
CA ARG A 140 -22.51 -12.42 -3.17
C ARG A 140 -21.61 -12.32 -1.94
N PHE A 141 -20.62 -11.43 -1.97
CA PHE A 141 -19.77 -11.22 -0.81
C PHE A 141 -20.52 -10.45 0.27
N GLU A 142 -20.40 -10.95 1.50
CA GLU A 142 -20.91 -10.33 2.71
C GLU A 142 -19.78 -10.20 3.72
N VAL A 143 -19.68 -9.03 4.36
CA VAL A 143 -18.67 -8.75 5.38
C VAL A 143 -18.92 -9.65 6.59
N ALA A 144 -17.85 -10.24 7.14
CA ALA A 144 -17.94 -11.02 8.37
C ALA A 144 -18.17 -10.12 9.59
N SER A 145 -18.73 -10.68 10.66
CA SER A 145 -18.88 -10.01 11.96
C SER A 145 -17.97 -10.65 13.02
N GLY A 146 -17.91 -10.04 14.21
CA GLY A 146 -17.15 -10.55 15.35
C GLY A 146 -15.87 -9.75 15.62
N PRO A 147 -14.88 -10.35 16.32
CA PRO A 147 -13.63 -9.70 16.67
C PRO A 147 -12.92 -9.13 15.44
N VAL A 148 -12.23 -8.01 15.65
CA VAL A 148 -11.50 -7.32 14.58
C VAL A 148 -10.00 -7.37 14.85
N VAL A 149 -9.24 -7.33 13.76
CA VAL A 149 -7.81 -7.07 13.79
C VAL A 149 -7.56 -5.68 13.24
N PHE A 150 -6.69 -4.93 13.90
CA PHE A 150 -6.14 -3.68 13.41
C PHE A 150 -4.69 -3.92 12.99
N CYS A 151 -4.40 -3.75 11.71
CA CYS A 151 -3.05 -3.84 11.16
C CYS A 151 -2.63 -2.47 10.64
N ALA A 152 -1.43 -2.04 11.02
CA ALA A 152 -0.80 -0.80 10.56
C ALA A 152 0.72 -0.94 10.56
N VAL A 153 1.41 0.10 10.09
CA VAL A 153 2.85 0.27 10.29
C VAL A 153 3.11 1.63 10.93
N LEU A 154 3.92 1.64 11.98
CA LEU A 154 4.47 2.84 12.59
C LEU A 154 5.82 3.12 11.95
N MET A 155 6.03 4.36 11.53
CA MET A 155 7.26 4.77 10.85
C MET A 155 7.71 6.12 11.38
N GLU A 156 8.98 6.23 11.70
CA GLU A 156 9.63 7.51 11.97
C GLU A 156 10.44 7.93 10.75
N LEU A 157 10.24 9.18 10.32
CA LEU A 157 10.79 9.69 9.07
C LEU A 157 11.53 11.00 9.34
N ASP A 158 12.67 11.19 8.68
CA ASP A 158 13.26 12.52 8.54
C ASP A 158 12.63 13.20 7.32
N ALA A 159 11.70 14.14 7.58
CA ALA A 159 10.96 14.82 6.52
C ALA A 159 11.83 15.77 5.67
N THR A 160 12.97 16.20 6.19
CA THR A 160 13.89 17.12 5.50
C THR A 160 14.81 16.35 4.56
N LEU A 161 15.36 15.24 5.03
CA LEU A 161 16.21 14.34 4.24
C LEU A 161 15.41 13.38 3.35
N GLY A 162 14.12 13.19 3.63
CA GLY A 162 13.27 12.25 2.91
C GLY A 162 13.60 10.78 3.17
N LYS A 163 14.15 10.46 4.35
CA LYS A 163 14.61 9.11 4.73
C LYS A 163 13.76 8.51 5.84
N ALA A 164 13.60 7.18 5.82
CA ALA A 164 13.04 6.47 6.96
C ALA A 164 14.10 6.24 8.03
N LEU A 165 13.72 6.39 9.30
CA LEU A 165 14.54 6.15 10.48
C LEU A 165 14.20 4.81 11.11
N SER A 166 12.91 4.47 11.14
CA SER A 166 12.40 3.19 11.67
C SER A 166 11.12 2.77 10.97
N ILE A 167 10.83 1.46 11.00
CA ILE A 167 9.56 0.87 10.61
C ILE A 167 9.23 -0.27 11.57
N GLU A 168 8.02 -0.27 12.11
CA GLU A 168 7.51 -1.29 13.02
C GLU A 168 6.08 -1.66 12.61
N ARG A 169 5.77 -2.95 12.57
CA ARG A 169 4.40 -3.42 12.34
C ARG A 169 3.57 -3.35 13.60
N ILE A 170 2.36 -2.82 13.46
CA ILE A 170 1.33 -2.87 14.49
C ILE A 170 0.32 -3.94 14.09
N ARG A 171 0.02 -4.84 15.03
CA ARG A 171 -1.07 -5.81 14.91
C ARG A 171 -1.77 -5.96 16.25
N VAL A 172 -2.98 -5.44 16.36
CA VAL A 172 -3.81 -5.50 17.57
C VAL A 172 -5.07 -6.30 17.28
N VAL A 173 -5.44 -7.20 18.18
CA VAL A 173 -6.68 -7.98 18.12
C VAL A 173 -7.56 -7.50 19.27
N ASP A 174 -8.81 -7.17 18.95
CA ASP A 174 -9.88 -6.87 19.93
C ASP A 174 -10.42 -8.16 20.56
#